data_AF-A0A938UFL4-F1
#
_entry.id   AF-A0A938UFL4-F1
#
_cell.length_a   1.000
_cell.length_b   1.000
_cell.length_c   1.000
_cell.angle_alpha   90.00
_cell.angle_beta   90.00
_cell.angle_gamma   90.00
#
_symmetry.space_group_name_H-M   'P 1'
#
loop_
_entity.id
_entity.type
_entity.pdbx_description
1 polymer ?
#
loop_
_entity_poly.entity_id
_entity_poly.type
_entity_poly.pdbx_seq_one_letter_code
_entity_poly.pdbx_strand_id
1 'polypeptide(L)'
;MKYFQVKDFTCDMLPDNHFDYMFSYGCPCHVSFAGISEYAKNLHAKLKKNSNCFWMVADYDQYNRAISNLNDVNIYRALIPTSRRSRPLKWFFVYLMKRSNARMRPIPADENDEPKPGRWYHSGTQRTCAMLEEAGYRIADPDVGTCLRDPVIHFIKT
;
A
#
# COMPACT_ATOMS: atom_id res chain seq x y z
N MET A 1 -20.82 0.81 -16.58
CA MET A 1 -19.51 0.15 -16.44
C MET A 1 -19.70 -1.09 -15.59
N LYS A 2 -19.26 -2.27 -16.03
CA LYS A 2 -19.39 -3.51 -15.27
C LYS A 2 -18.07 -3.74 -14.51
N TYR A 3 -18.14 -3.78 -13.18
CA TYR A 3 -16.97 -4.05 -12.33
C TYR A 3 -16.78 -5.55 -12.21
N PHE A 4 -15.62 -6.05 -12.61
CA PHE A 4 -15.26 -7.45 -12.50
C PHE A 4 -14.37 -7.64 -11.29
N GLN A 5 -14.71 -8.62 -10.45
CA GLN A 5 -13.95 -8.97 -9.25
C GLN A 5 -13.47 -10.40 -9.39
N VAL A 6 -12.17 -10.61 -9.26
CA VAL A 6 -11.57 -11.95 -9.16
C VAL A 6 -11.84 -12.46 -7.75
N LYS A 7 -12.35 -13.69 -7.65
CA LYS A 7 -12.61 -14.40 -6.40
C LYS A 7 -11.76 -15.65 -6.25
N ASP A 8 -11.01 -15.99 -7.28
CA ASP A 8 -10.12 -17.13 -7.32
C ASP A 8 -8.72 -16.69 -6.92
N PHE A 9 -8.23 -17.25 -5.81
CA PHE A 9 -6.91 -16.99 -5.25
C PHE A 9 -6.06 -18.27 -5.17
N THR A 10 -6.42 -19.35 -5.88
CA THR A 10 -5.73 -20.66 -5.80
C THR A 10 -4.33 -20.64 -6.40
N CYS A 11 -4.05 -19.70 -7.31
CA CYS A 11 -2.78 -19.62 -8.02
C CYS A 11 -2.44 -20.91 -8.82
N ASP A 12 -3.44 -21.72 -9.19
CA ASP A 12 -3.23 -23.04 -9.83
C ASP A 12 -2.51 -22.94 -11.18
N MET A 13 -2.67 -21.81 -11.88
CA MET A 13 -1.99 -21.53 -13.14
C MET A 13 -0.48 -21.28 -12.99
N LEU A 14 0.03 -21.14 -11.75
CA LEU A 14 1.43 -20.88 -11.48
C LEU A 14 2.17 -22.17 -11.11
N PRO A 15 3.41 -22.37 -11.60
CA PRO A 15 4.23 -23.52 -11.24
C PRO A 15 4.69 -23.47 -9.78
N ASP A 16 4.81 -24.65 -9.17
CA ASP A 16 5.34 -24.80 -7.81
C ASP A 16 6.86 -24.59 -7.79
N ASN A 17 7.37 -24.09 -6.65
CA ASN A 17 8.81 -23.93 -6.37
C ASN A 17 9.62 -23.23 -7.49
N HIS A 18 9.03 -22.21 -8.12
CA HIS A 18 9.57 -21.61 -9.33
C HIS A 18 10.18 -20.22 -9.10
N PHE A 19 9.45 -19.35 -8.42
CA PHE A 19 9.80 -17.93 -8.28
C PHE A 19 10.73 -17.70 -7.09
N ASP A 20 11.81 -16.95 -7.29
CA ASP A 20 12.77 -16.53 -6.25
C ASP A 20 12.53 -15.10 -5.73
N TYR A 21 11.67 -14.36 -6.43
CA TYR A 21 11.31 -12.99 -6.10
C TYR A 21 9.85 -12.72 -6.43
N MET A 22 9.17 -11.94 -5.59
CA MET A 22 7.81 -11.49 -5.81
C MET A 22 7.62 -10.05 -5.34
N PHE A 23 6.95 -9.24 -6.16
CA PHE A 23 6.67 -7.85 -5.85
C PHE A 23 5.25 -7.52 -6.29
N SER A 24 4.48 -6.89 -5.40
CA SER A 24 3.12 -6.45 -5.66
C SER A 24 2.89 -5.09 -5.02
N TYR A 25 2.59 -4.10 -5.86
CA TYR A 25 2.38 -2.72 -5.45
C TYR A 25 1.04 -2.22 -5.99
N GLY A 26 0.19 -1.67 -5.12
CA GLY A 26 -1.11 -1.14 -5.54
C GLY A 26 -2.17 -2.18 -5.90
N CYS A 27 -1.89 -3.48 -5.78
CA CYS A 27 -2.88 -4.54 -6.01
C CYS A 27 -3.54 -5.04 -4.71
N PRO A 28 -2.79 -5.39 -3.63
CA PRO A 28 -3.38 -5.94 -2.42
C PRO A 28 -4.38 -4.99 -1.74
N CYS A 29 -4.19 -3.67 -1.89
CA CYS A 29 -5.12 -2.66 -1.39
C CYS A 29 -6.50 -2.67 -2.05
N HIS A 30 -6.67 -3.36 -3.18
CA HIS A 30 -7.97 -3.51 -3.87
C HIS A 30 -8.62 -4.89 -3.65
N VAL A 31 -8.01 -5.72 -2.81
CA VAL A 31 -8.50 -7.06 -2.49
C VAL A 31 -8.88 -7.08 -1.02
N SER A 32 -9.96 -7.79 -0.68
CA SER A 32 -10.37 -7.94 0.71
C SER A 32 -9.29 -8.64 1.53
N PHE A 33 -9.29 -8.42 2.85
CA PHE A 33 -8.31 -9.07 3.71
C PHE A 33 -8.36 -10.60 3.60
N ALA A 34 -9.57 -11.17 3.48
CA ALA A 34 -9.75 -12.61 3.27
C ALA A 34 -9.12 -13.07 1.94
N GLY A 35 -9.27 -12.30 0.86
CA GLY A 35 -8.70 -12.64 -0.44
C GLY A 35 -7.17 -12.61 -0.44
N ILE A 36 -6.55 -11.58 0.14
CA ILE A 36 -5.08 -11.55 0.25
C ILE A 36 -4.54 -12.63 1.20
N SER A 37 -5.32 -13.03 2.21
CA SER A 37 -4.97 -14.14 3.10
C SER A 37 -4.94 -15.48 2.36
N GLU A 38 -5.96 -15.74 1.54
CA GLU A 38 -6.03 -16.94 0.72
C GLU A 38 -4.91 -16.94 -0.34
N TYR A 39 -4.71 -15.81 -1.00
CA TYR A 39 -3.63 -15.62 -1.97
C TYR A 39 -2.25 -15.88 -1.35
N ALA A 40 -1.98 -15.35 -0.15
CA ALA A 40 -0.71 -15.57 0.55
C ALA A 40 -0.44 -17.07 0.80
N LYS A 41 -1.46 -17.81 1.25
CA LYS A 41 -1.37 -19.24 1.53
C LYS A 41 -1.06 -20.04 0.27
N ASN A 42 -1.82 -19.80 -0.80
CA ASN A 42 -1.66 -20.54 -2.05
C ASN A 42 -0.37 -20.17 -2.80
N LEU A 43 0.09 -18.92 -2.67
CA LEU A 43 1.35 -18.48 -3.26
C LEU A 43 2.57 -19.14 -2.60
N HIS A 44 2.46 -19.63 -1.37
CA HIS A 44 3.60 -20.19 -0.63
C HIS A 44 4.25 -21.33 -1.39
N ALA A 45 3.47 -22.29 -1.91
CA ALA A 45 3.99 -23.40 -2.70
C ALA A 45 4.69 -22.97 -4.00
N LYS A 46 4.34 -21.79 -4.55
CA LYS A 46 4.84 -21.28 -5.83
C LYS A 46 6.25 -20.68 -5.71
N LEU A 47 6.61 -20.21 -4.52
CA LEU A 47 7.88 -19.56 -4.24
C LEU A 47 8.97 -20.59 -3.93
N LYS A 48 10.24 -20.28 -4.23
CA LYS A 48 11.41 -21.03 -3.78
C LYS A 48 11.71 -20.74 -2.31
N LYS A 49 12.46 -21.62 -1.65
CA LYS A 49 13.01 -21.33 -0.33
C LYS A 49 13.87 -20.06 -0.37
N ASN A 50 13.76 -19.22 0.66
CA ASN A 50 14.43 -17.92 0.80
C ASN A 50 14.02 -16.86 -0.24
N SER A 51 12.88 -17.01 -0.92
CA SER A 51 12.39 -16.02 -1.89
C SER A 51 12.02 -14.71 -1.20
N ASN A 52 12.44 -13.59 -1.78
CA ASN A 52 12.11 -12.26 -1.27
C ASN A 52 10.79 -11.76 -1.86
N CYS A 53 9.88 -11.35 -0.98
CA CYS A 53 8.54 -10.96 -1.33
C CYS A 53 8.23 -9.56 -0.78
N PHE A 54 7.54 -8.74 -1.57
CA PHE A 54 7.23 -7.36 -1.21
C PHE A 54 5.77 -7.04 -1.52
N TRP A 55 4.97 -6.73 -0.50
CA TRP A 55 3.58 -6.31 -0.67
C TRP A 55 3.35 -4.91 -0.15
N MET A 56 2.82 -4.05 -1.02
CA MET A 56 2.19 -2.82 -0.57
C MET A 56 0.74 -3.10 -0.20
N VAL A 57 0.37 -2.88 1.06
CA VAL A 57 -1.01 -3.02 1.55
C VAL A 57 -1.57 -1.67 1.97
N ALA A 58 -2.89 -1.56 2.08
CA ALA A 58 -3.48 -0.33 2.58
C ALA A 58 -3.47 -0.29 4.12
N ASP A 59 -2.96 0.80 4.65
CA ASP A 59 -3.01 1.12 6.08
C ASP A 59 -3.59 2.52 6.26
N TYR A 60 -4.83 2.59 6.73
CA TYR A 60 -5.54 3.86 6.89
C TYR A 60 -4.88 4.73 7.94
N ASP A 61 -4.25 4.16 8.97
CA ASP A 61 -3.56 4.92 9.99
C ASP A 61 -2.31 5.58 9.42
N GLN A 62 -1.52 4.84 8.64
CA GLN A 62 -0.36 5.42 7.94
C GLN A 62 -0.79 6.49 6.93
N TYR A 63 -1.83 6.22 6.14
CA TYR A 63 -2.41 7.20 5.22
C TYR A 63 -2.87 8.46 5.95
N ASN A 64 -3.62 8.31 7.06
CA ASN A 64 -4.16 9.42 7.83
C ASN A 64 -3.04 10.25 8.48
N ARG A 65 -1.98 9.60 8.97
CA ARG A 65 -0.75 10.28 9.45
C ARG A 65 -0.03 11.02 8.31
N ALA A 66 0.05 10.42 7.13
CA ALA A 66 0.64 11.08 5.97
C ALA A 66 -0.16 12.34 5.61
N ILE A 67 -1.50 12.25 5.65
CA ILE A 67 -2.40 13.40 5.45
C ILE A 67 -2.19 14.49 6.51
N SER A 68 -2.16 14.14 7.79
CA SER A 68 -1.97 15.13 8.86
C SER A 68 -0.64 15.87 8.73
N ASN A 69 0.37 15.19 8.21
CA ASN A 69 1.73 15.70 8.07
C ASN A 69 2.05 16.19 6.64
N LEU A 70 1.06 16.36 5.77
CA LEU A 70 1.26 16.79 4.37
C LEU A 70 2.07 18.09 4.23
N ASN A 71 2.02 18.96 5.23
CA ASN A 71 2.79 20.21 5.24
C ASN A 71 4.28 20.01 5.48
N ASP A 72 4.68 18.87 6.06
CA ASP A 72 6.06 18.55 6.45
C ASP A 72 6.75 17.65 5.41
N VAL A 73 6.01 16.81 4.69
CA VAL A 73 6.51 15.95 3.59
C VAL A 73 6.46 16.61 2.20
N ASN A 74 6.19 17.91 2.17
CA ASN A 74 6.01 18.63 0.91
C ASN A 74 7.36 18.96 0.24
N ILE A 75 7.74 18.18 -0.78
CA ILE A 75 8.94 18.43 -1.59
C ILE A 75 8.99 19.85 -2.17
N TYR A 76 7.82 20.46 -2.41
CA TYR A 76 7.74 21.82 -2.93
C TYR A 76 8.26 22.84 -1.92
N ARG A 77 8.24 22.56 -0.61
CA ARG A 77 8.85 23.45 0.39
C ARG A 77 10.37 23.53 0.22
N ALA A 78 11.01 22.46 -0.24
CA ALA A 78 12.42 22.44 -0.61
C ALA A 78 12.68 23.04 -2.00
N LEU A 79 11.72 22.93 -2.94
CA LEU A 79 11.87 23.41 -4.32
C LEU A 79 11.42 24.87 -4.54
N ILE A 80 10.65 25.48 -3.62
CA ILE A 80 10.18 26.86 -3.74
C ILE A 80 11.31 27.83 -3.35
N PRO A 81 11.80 28.69 -4.27
CA PRO A 81 12.88 29.64 -3.97
C PRO A 81 12.47 30.61 -2.85
N THR A 82 13.30 30.73 -1.81
CA THR A 82 13.11 31.60 -0.64
C THR A 82 13.35 33.10 -0.91
N SER A 83 13.75 33.46 -2.13
CA SER A 83 14.05 34.85 -2.48
C SER A 83 12.84 35.79 -2.37
N ARG A 84 13.09 37.05 -2.00
CA ARG A 84 12.03 38.08 -1.84
C ARG A 84 11.29 38.40 -3.16
N ARG A 85 11.89 38.09 -4.31
CA ARG A 85 11.41 38.38 -5.68
C ARG A 85 10.41 37.34 -6.21
N SER A 86 10.39 36.12 -5.65
CA SER A 86 9.52 35.01 -6.06
C SER A 86 8.19 34.92 -5.29
N ARG A 87 7.84 35.94 -4.49
CA ARG A 87 6.61 35.97 -3.66
C ARG A 87 5.30 35.68 -4.41
N PRO A 88 5.01 36.26 -5.59
CA PRO A 88 3.75 35.96 -6.30
C PRO A 88 3.73 34.53 -6.84
N LEU A 89 4.86 34.03 -7.34
CA LEU A 89 4.99 32.65 -7.80
C LEU A 89 4.81 31.66 -6.64
N LYS A 90 5.39 31.95 -5.47
CA LYS A 90 5.19 31.19 -4.22
C LYS A 90 3.71 31.15 -3.82
N TRP A 91 2.99 32.28 -3.92
CA TRP A 91 1.56 32.33 -3.63
C TRP A 91 0.73 31.48 -4.60
N PHE A 92 1.06 31.54 -5.90
CA PHE A 92 0.41 30.71 -6.93
C PHE A 92 0.63 29.21 -6.68
N PHE A 93 1.85 28.78 -6.36
CA PHE A 93 2.14 27.39 -6.00
C PHE A 93 1.43 26.96 -4.71
N VAL A 94 1.42 27.80 -3.67
CA VAL A 94 0.67 27.51 -2.43
C VAL A 94 -0.84 27.39 -2.68
N TYR A 95 -1.41 28.24 -3.54
CA TYR A 95 -2.81 28.17 -3.94
C TYR A 95 -3.12 26.87 -4.70
N LEU A 96 -2.30 26.51 -5.69
CA LEU A 96 -2.43 25.24 -6.40
C LEU A 96 -2.34 24.03 -5.45
N MET A 97 -1.40 24.06 -4.50
CA MET A 97 -1.23 23.00 -3.51
C MET A 97 -2.41 22.91 -2.54
N LYS A 98 -2.95 24.03 -2.06
CA LYS A 98 -4.18 24.02 -1.25
C LYS A 98 -5.34 23.40 -2.03
N ARG A 99 -5.43 23.67 -3.34
CA ARG A 99 -6.47 23.11 -4.21
C ARG A 99 -6.28 21.61 -4.50
N SER A 100 -5.04 21.11 -4.62
CA SER A 100 -4.77 19.68 -4.77
C SER A 100 -4.98 18.92 -3.45
N ASN A 101 -4.49 19.47 -2.34
CA ASN A 101 -4.59 18.84 -1.02
C ASN A 101 -6.01 18.86 -0.47
N ALA A 102 -6.87 19.81 -0.89
CA ALA A 102 -8.30 19.82 -0.57
C ALA A 102 -9.04 18.55 -1.05
N ARG A 103 -8.43 17.75 -1.94
CA ARG A 103 -8.98 16.47 -2.40
C ARG A 103 -8.60 15.29 -1.52
N MET A 104 -7.58 15.42 -0.67
CA MET A 104 -7.17 14.36 0.25
C MET A 104 -7.90 14.53 1.57
N ARG A 105 -8.76 13.57 1.90
CA ARG A 105 -9.48 13.52 3.17
C ARG A 105 -9.02 12.30 3.96
N PRO A 106 -8.96 12.38 5.30
CA PRO A 106 -8.78 11.22 6.14
C PRO A 106 -9.85 10.17 5.82
N ILE A 107 -9.47 8.90 5.85
CA ILE A 107 -10.38 7.79 5.65
C ILE A 107 -10.76 7.23 7.03
N PRO A 108 -12.05 7.06 7.34
CA PRO A 108 -12.47 6.48 8.61
C PRO A 108 -12.15 4.98 8.66
N ALA A 109 -11.78 4.48 9.84
CA ALA A 109 -11.32 3.10 10.04
C ALA A 109 -12.44 2.04 10.00
N ASP A 110 -13.70 2.45 10.16
CA ASP A 110 -14.90 1.61 10.26
C ASP A 110 -15.60 1.37 8.91
N GLU A 111 -14.89 1.59 7.79
CA GLU A 111 -15.48 1.47 6.47
C GLU A 111 -15.84 0.01 6.13
N ASN A 112 -17.11 -0.28 5.80
CA ASN A 112 -17.59 -1.64 5.50
C ASN A 112 -16.83 -2.32 4.33
N ASP A 113 -16.53 -3.61 4.40
CA ASP A 113 -15.77 -4.34 3.35
C ASP A 113 -16.56 -4.66 2.06
N GLU A 114 -17.62 -3.90 1.78
CA GLU A 114 -18.45 -4.10 0.58
C GLU A 114 -17.68 -3.77 -0.70
N PRO A 115 -17.67 -4.67 -1.71
CA PRO A 115 -17.00 -4.42 -2.97
C PRO A 115 -17.61 -3.24 -3.73
N LYS A 116 -16.78 -2.25 -4.08
CA LYS A 116 -17.15 -1.13 -4.96
C LYS A 116 -16.00 -0.77 -5.91
N PRO A 117 -16.27 -0.18 -7.08
CA PRO A 117 -15.22 0.28 -7.99
C PRO A 117 -14.25 1.23 -7.28
N GLY A 118 -12.95 0.94 -7.37
CA GLY A 118 -11.90 1.75 -6.73
C GLY A 118 -11.82 1.60 -5.21
N ARG A 119 -12.46 0.57 -4.62
CA ARG A 119 -12.39 0.30 -3.18
C ARG A 119 -10.94 0.11 -2.74
N TRP A 120 -10.55 0.79 -1.66
CA TRP A 120 -9.33 0.55 -0.90
C TRP A 120 -9.72 -0.27 0.34
N TYR A 121 -9.01 -1.35 0.66
CA TYR A 121 -9.33 -2.26 1.77
C TYR A 121 -8.30 -2.13 2.86
N HIS A 122 -8.70 -1.60 4.03
CA HIS A 122 -7.80 -1.48 5.16
C HIS A 122 -7.34 -2.86 5.67
N SER A 123 -6.13 -3.23 5.26
CA SER A 123 -5.49 -4.48 5.68
C SER A 123 -4.69 -4.26 6.96
N GLY A 124 -4.03 -3.09 7.07
CA GLY A 124 -3.21 -2.71 8.22
C GLY A 124 -1.88 -3.47 8.25
N THR A 125 -0.82 -2.79 8.65
CA THR A 125 0.54 -3.33 8.64
C THR A 125 0.64 -4.56 9.56
N GLN A 126 0.28 -4.40 10.83
CA GLN A 126 0.44 -5.44 11.85
C GLN A 126 -0.39 -6.69 11.55
N ARG A 127 -1.65 -6.50 11.16
CA ARG A 127 -2.57 -7.59 10.81
C ARG A 127 -2.08 -8.37 9.59
N THR A 128 -1.54 -7.67 8.59
CA THR A 128 -0.97 -8.31 7.40
C THR A 128 0.29 -9.09 7.75
N CYS A 129 1.19 -8.54 8.57
CA CYS A 129 2.38 -9.26 9.04
C CYS A 129 2.01 -10.56 9.76
N ALA A 130 1.07 -10.50 10.71
CA ALA A 130 0.62 -11.68 11.44
C ALA A 130 0.04 -12.75 10.50
N MET A 131 -0.79 -12.35 9.53
CA MET A 131 -1.34 -13.27 8.52
C MET A 131 -0.26 -13.93 7.66
N LEU A 132 0.77 -13.17 7.25
CA LEU A 132 1.89 -13.71 6.49
C LEU A 132 2.70 -14.73 7.33
N GLU A 133 2.91 -14.45 8.61
CA GLU A 133 3.56 -15.40 9.51
C GLU A 133 2.74 -16.69 9.68
N GLU A 134 1.42 -16.58 9.86
CA GLU A 134 0.50 -17.72 9.88
C GLU A 134 0.51 -18.53 8.57
N ALA A 135 0.74 -17.87 7.44
CA ALA A 135 0.88 -18.51 6.13
C ALA A 135 2.26 -19.15 5.90
N GLY A 136 3.17 -19.12 6.89
CA GLY A 136 4.48 -19.76 6.82
C GLY A 136 5.57 -18.91 6.18
N TYR A 137 5.40 -17.59 6.15
CA TYR A 137 6.45 -16.64 5.79
C TYR A 137 7.15 -16.10 7.04
N ARG A 138 8.35 -15.56 6.85
CA ARG A 138 9.05 -14.77 7.87
C ARG A 138 9.04 -13.30 7.46
N ILE A 139 8.65 -12.41 8.37
CA ILE A 139 8.78 -10.98 8.12
C ILE A 139 10.25 -10.57 8.19
N ALA A 140 10.72 -9.88 7.16
CA ALA A 140 12.05 -9.31 7.09
C ALA A 140 12.01 -7.83 7.48
N ASP A 141 11.02 -7.08 6.98
CA ASP A 141 10.76 -5.70 7.34
C ASP A 141 9.23 -5.42 7.27
N PRO A 142 8.58 -5.00 8.36
CA PRO A 142 7.15 -4.67 8.35
C PRO A 142 6.80 -3.43 7.52
N ASP A 143 7.74 -2.51 7.29
CA ASP A 143 7.55 -1.40 6.35
C ASP A 143 8.92 -0.86 5.90
N VAL A 144 9.29 -1.15 4.66
CA VAL A 144 10.55 -0.72 4.04
C VAL A 144 10.66 0.82 3.95
N GLY A 145 9.56 1.56 4.14
CA GLY A 145 9.58 3.02 4.31
C GLY A 145 9.78 3.81 3.01
N THR A 146 9.56 3.18 1.86
CA THR A 146 9.68 3.81 0.54
C THR A 146 8.41 4.55 0.11
N CYS A 147 7.27 4.24 0.74
CA CYS A 147 6.01 4.91 0.52
C CYS A 147 5.52 5.52 1.83
N LEU A 148 5.36 6.84 1.85
CA LEU A 148 4.91 7.57 3.04
C LEU A 148 3.44 7.28 3.41
N ARG A 149 2.68 6.75 2.45
CA ARG A 149 1.22 6.64 2.52
C ARG A 149 0.77 5.22 2.89
N ASP A 150 1.39 4.21 2.30
CA ASP A 150 1.02 2.82 2.43
C ASP A 150 2.30 2.00 2.76
N PRO A 151 2.23 1.05 3.70
CA PRO A 151 3.39 0.25 4.07
C PRO A 151 3.77 -0.68 2.92
N VAL A 152 5.08 -0.90 2.74
CA VAL A 152 5.60 -1.95 1.87
C VAL A 152 6.26 -3.01 2.75
N ILE A 153 5.57 -4.13 2.94
CA ILE A 153 6.03 -5.24 3.80
C ILE A 153 7.00 -6.10 3.00
N HIS A 154 8.20 -6.32 3.52
CA HIS A 154 9.16 -7.30 3.04
C HIS A 154 9.07 -8.58 3.86
N PHE A 155 8.80 -9.70 3.19
CA PHE A 155 8.72 -11.02 3.80
C PHE A 155 9.42 -12.07 2.95
N ILE A 156 9.79 -13.18 3.58
CA ILE A 156 10.62 -14.22 2.98
C ILE A 156 9.95 -15.58 3.19
N LYS A 157 9.91 -16.40 2.13
CA LYS A 157 9.52 -17.81 2.27
C LYS A 157 10.63 -18.59 2.97
N THR A 158 10.33 -19.21 4.12
CA THR A 158 11.25 -20.08 4.87
C THR A 158 11.23 -21.53 4.39
#